data_AF-K2EHN0-F1
#
_entry.id   AF-K2EHN0-F1
#
_cell.length_a   1.000
_cell.length_b   1.000
_cell.length_c   1.000
_cell.angle_alpha   90.00
_cell.angle_beta   90.00
_cell.angle_gamma   90.00
#
_symmetry.space_group_name_H-M   'P 1'
#
loop_
_entity.id
_entity.type
_entity.pdbx_description
1 polymer ?
#
loop_
_entity_poly.entity_id
_entity_poly.type
_entity_poly.pdbx_seq_one_letter_code
_entity_poly.pdbx_strand_id
1 'polypeptide(L)' 'MEVKLFDGVNWETFELERGDCLFIPTMIWHEVRGGAMMVLKDIGYDREKNYIEDLDIFCKAKNK' A
#
# COMPACT_ATOMS: atom_id res chain seq x y z
N MET A 1 -4.45 11.30 -8.96
CA MET A 1 -3.97 9.89 -9.04
C MET A 1 -4.49 9.24 -7.80
N GLU A 2 -5.30 8.20 -7.94
CA GLU A 2 -6.04 7.67 -6.80
C GLU A 2 -5.22 6.59 -6.09
N VAL A 3 -4.99 6.76 -4.80
CA VAL A 3 -4.39 5.75 -3.93
C VAL A 3 -5.38 5.40 -2.83
N LYS A 4 -5.81 4.15 -2.79
CA LYS A 4 -6.64 3.62 -1.70
C LYS A 4 -5.77 2.89 -0.71
N LEU A 5 -5.89 3.20 0.57
CA LEU A 5 -5.19 2.54 1.66
C LEU A 5 -6.19 1.79 2.54
N PHE A 6 -5.78 0.62 3.01
CA PHE A 6 -6.53 -0.20 3.94
C PHE A 6 -5.65 -0.65 5.10
N ASP A 7 -6.09 -0.33 6.31
CA ASP A 7 -5.36 -0.60 7.55
C ASP A 7 -5.72 -1.97 8.18
N GLY A 8 -6.57 -2.76 7.52
CA GLY A 8 -7.13 -4.01 8.07
C GLY A 8 -8.56 -3.86 8.61
N VAL A 9 -9.07 -2.63 8.71
CA VAL A 9 -10.42 -2.30 9.21
C VAL A 9 -11.11 -1.25 8.35
N ASN A 10 -10.44 -0.13 8.07
CA ASN A 10 -10.96 1.03 7.37
C ASN A 10 -10.26 1.25 6.04
N TRP A 11 -11.04 1.72 5.06
CA TRP A 11 -10.54 2.20 3.78
C TRP A 11 -10.52 3.73 3.75
N GLU A 12 -9.40 4.28 3.29
CA GLU A 12 -9.28 5.70 2.97
C GLU A 12 -8.77 5.87 1.55
N THR A 13 -9.21 6.93 0.87
CA THR A 13 -8.83 7.23 -0.51
C THR A 13 -8.16 8.61 -0.56
N PHE A 14 -7.01 8.67 -1.22
CA PHE A 14 -6.21 9.87 -1.40
C PHE A 14 -6.09 10.18 -2.89
N GLU A 15 -6.29 11.44 -3.25
CA GLU A 15 -5.94 11.95 -4.57
C GLU A 15 -4.58 12.65 -4.47
N LEU A 16 -3.61 12.12 -5.22
CA LEU A 16 -2.27 12.69 -5.29
C LEU A 16 -2.09 13.50 -6.57
N GLU A 17 -1.50 14.68 -6.42
CA GLU A 17 -1.03 15.54 -7.49
C GLU A 17 0.51 15.53 -7.61
N ARG A 18 1.04 16.20 -8.63
CA ARG A 18 2.48 16.28 -8.83
C ARG A 18 3.12 17.13 -7.72
N GLY A 19 3.99 16.49 -6.93
CA GLY A 19 4.69 17.13 -5.82
C GLY A 19 4.22 16.62 -4.46
N ASP A 20 3.05 15.98 -4.42
CA ASP A 20 2.57 15.30 -3.22
C ASP A 20 3.39 14.04 -2.96
N CYS A 21 3.50 13.69 -1.68
CA CYS A 21 4.11 12.46 -1.25
C CYS A 21 3.22 11.78 -0.21
N LEU A 22 3.17 10.45 -0.30
CA LEU A 22 2.40 9.63 0.63
C LEU A 22 3.37 8.62 1.26
N PHE A 23 3.50 8.69 2.58
CA PHE A 23 4.23 7.69 3.34
C PHE A 23 3.28 6.53 3.67
N ILE A 24 3.64 5.33 3.20
CA ILE A 24 2.90 4.10 3.48
C ILE A 24 3.77 3.24 4.41
N PRO A 25 3.43 3.09 5.70
CA PRO A 25 4.16 2.20 6.59
C PRO A 25 3.94 0.73 6.19
N THR A 26 4.74 -0.17 6.77
CA THR A 26 4.53 -1.61 6.58
C THR A 26 3.14 -2.03 7.03
N MET A 27 2.64 -3.12 6.44
CA MET A 27 1.33 -3.67 6.77
C MET A 27 0.17 -2.68 6.52
N ILE A 28 0.24 -1.92 5.42
CA ILE A 28 -0.90 -1.20 4.84
C ILE A 28 -1.15 -1.75 3.44
N TRP A 29 -2.35 -2.28 3.22
CA TRP A 29 -2.77 -2.71 1.90
C TRP A 29 -3.09 -1.49 1.06
N HIS A 30 -2.72 -1.50 -0.22
CA HIS A 30 -2.92 -0.35 -1.07
C HIS A 30 -3.29 -0.73 -2.50
N GLU A 31 -4.18 0.07 -3.11
CA GLU A 31 -4.49 0.03 -4.54
C GLU A 31 -4.13 1.37 -5.16
N VAL A 32 -3.45 1.36 -6.31
CA VAL A 32 -3.11 2.57 -7.06
C VAL A 32 -3.80 2.54 -8.41
N ARG A 33 -4.50 3.62 -8.77
CA ARG A 33 -5.17 3.78 -10.06
C ARG A 33 -4.75 5.08 -10.74
N GLY A 34 -4.29 4.93 -11.99
CA GLY A 34 -4.01 6.02 -12.92
C GLY A 34 -2.55 6.50 -12.93
N GLY A 35 -2.04 6.77 -14.13
CA GLY A 35 -0.75 7.44 -14.36
C GLY A 35 0.50 6.64 -13.96
N ALA A 36 1.65 7.28 -14.11
CA ALA A 36 2.94 6.76 -13.65
C ALA A 36 3.30 7.39 -12.30
N MET A 37 3.76 6.58 -11.35
CA MET A 37 4.18 7.01 -10.01
C MET A 37 5.65 6.66 -9.77
N MET A 38 6.35 7.50 -9.02
CA MET A 38 7.66 7.17 -8.47
C MET A 38 7.48 6.56 -7.07
N VAL A 39 8.02 5.36 -6.86
CA VAL A 39 7.99 4.67 -5.56
C VAL A 39 9.41 4.55 -5.02
N LEU A 40 9.63 5.06 -3.80
CA LEU A 40 10.88 4.91 -3.07
C LEU A 40 10.67 3.85 -1.98
N LYS A 41 11.63 2.93 -1.84
CA LYS A 41 11.58 1.84 -0.86
C LYS A 41 12.89 1.76 -0.08
N ASP A 42 12.78 1.35 1.17
CA ASP A 42 13.89 1.20 2.12
C ASP A 42 14.59 -0.17 2.02
N ILE A 43 13.90 -1.19 1.49
CA ILE A 43 14.42 -2.55 1.36
C ILE A 43 14.56 -3.04 -0.09
N GLY A 44 15.43 -4.04 -0.28
CA GLY A 44 15.57 -4.77 -1.54
C GLY A 44 14.27 -5.48 -1.95
N TYR A 45 14.16 -5.81 -3.24
CA TYR A 45 13.03 -6.60 -3.73
C TYR A 45 13.16 -8.06 -3.27
N ASP A 46 12.15 -8.56 -2.55
CA ASP A 46 11.97 -9.98 -2.22
C ASP A 46 10.47 -10.28 -2.21
N ARG A 47 10.00 -10.96 -3.26
CA ARG A 47 8.56 -11.23 -3.44
C ARG A 47 8.04 -12.23 -2.43
N GLU A 48 8.79 -13.30 -2.19
CA GLU A 48 8.33 -14.43 -1.40
C GLU A 48 8.21 -14.08 0.09
N LYS A 49 9.04 -13.15 0.58
CA LYS A 49 9.05 -12.79 2.00
C LYS A 49 8.29 -11.52 2.34
N ASN A 50 8.26 -10.53 1.43
CA ASN A 50 7.80 -9.19 1.79
C ASN A 50 6.42 -8.83 1.21
N TYR A 51 5.84 -9.67 0.34
CA TYR A 51 4.57 -9.38 -0.31
C TYR A 51 3.46 -10.28 0.24
N ILE A 52 2.35 -9.65 0.60
CA ILE A 52 1.08 -10.32 0.87
C ILE A 52 0.14 -9.91 -0.25
N GLU A 53 -0.20 -10.85 -1.11
CA GLU A 53 -1.01 -10.60 -2.33
C GLU A 53 -2.47 -11.07 -2.16
N ASP A 54 -2.83 -11.61 -0.99
CA ASP A 54 -4.17 -12.05 -0.63
C ASP A 54 -4.71 -11.22 0.54
N LEU A 55 -5.89 -10.61 0.34
CA LEU A 55 -6.47 -9.68 1.31
C LEU A 55 -6.91 -10.37 2.60
N ASP A 56 -7.38 -11.62 2.54
CA ASP A 56 -7.78 -12.37 3.73
C ASP A 56 -6.56 -12.74 4.57
N ILE A 57 -5.44 -13.11 3.92
CA ILE A 57 -4.15 -13.34 4.58
C ILE A 57 -3.64 -12.04 5.22
N PHE A 58 -3.76 -10.91 4.52
CA PHE A 58 -3.40 -9.60 5.05
C PHE A 58 -4.21 -9.27 6.32
N CYS A 59 -5.54 -9.37 6.27
CA CYS A 59 -6.42 -9.12 7.43
C CYS A 59 -6.06 -10.00 8.62
N LYS A 60 -5.80 -11.29 8.38
CA LYS A 60 -5.36 -12.23 9.42
C LYS A 60 -3.98 -11.92 9.97
N ALA A 61 -3.06 -11.34 9.19
CA ALA A 61 -1.74 -10.97 9.66
C ALA A 61 -1.75 -9.64 10.44
N LYS A 62 -2.57 -8.68 10.01
CA LYS A 62 -2.67 -7.33 10.58
C LYS A 62 -3.42 -7.28 11.92
N ASN A 63 -4.49 -8.07 12.06
CA ASN A 63 -5.41 -8.02 13.20
C ASN A 63 -5.17 -9.14 14.24
N LYS A 64 -3.95 -9.70 14.26
CA LYS A 64 -3.49 -10.64 15.31
C LYS A 64 -3.06 -9.87 16.55
#